data_AF-A0A920A2B9-F1
#
_entry.id   AF-A0A920A2B9-F1
#
_cell.length_a   1.000
_cell.length_b   1.000
_cell.length_c   1.000
_cell.angle_alpha   90.00
_cell.angle_beta   90.00
_cell.angle_gamma   90.00
#
_symmetry.space_group_name_H-M   'P 1'
#
loop_
_entity.id
_entity.type
_entity.pdbx_description
1 polymer ?
#
loop_
_entity_poly.entity_id
_entity_poly.type
_entity_poly.pdbx_seq_one_letter_code
_entity_poly.pdbx_strand_id
1 'polypeptide(L)'
;MLKKNQQDIATLCSIKEKEDQRFEDKNWNLDSVPFLQGSQSNLFCNVKKYLDYETHTIIIGEVYKSHNDDDFDTLMYANGKYL
;
A
#
# COMPACT_ATOMS: atom_id res chain seq x y z
N MET A 1 1.88 -0.08 4.49
CA MET A 1 1.89 -1.40 5.14
C MET A 1 0.50 -1.65 5.69
N LEU A 2 -0.11 -2.80 5.37
CA LEU A 2 -1.48 -3.12 5.75
C LEU A 2 -1.53 -3.83 7.11
N LYS A 3 -2.68 -3.70 7.80
CA LYS A 3 -3.00 -4.51 8.99
C LYS A 3 -3.66 -5.83 8.63
N LYS A 4 -3.65 -6.82 9.52
CA LYS A 4 -4.22 -8.16 9.27
C LYS A 4 -5.68 -8.14 8.83
N ASN A 5 -6.47 -7.20 9.35
CA ASN A 5 -7.88 -7.04 8.98
C ASN A 5 -8.10 -6.38 7.59
N GLN A 6 -7.04 -5.99 6.88
CA GLN A 6 -7.09 -5.34 5.56
C GLN A 6 -6.77 -6.30 4.40
N GLN A 7 -7.00 -7.60 4.57
CA GLN A 7 -6.83 -8.62 3.52
C GLN A 7 -7.70 -8.36 2.29
N ASP A 8 -8.91 -7.85 2.48
CA ASP A 8 -9.81 -7.55 1.37
C ASP A 8 -9.25 -6.43 0.48
N ILE A 9 -8.63 -5.41 1.08
CA ILE A 9 -7.92 -4.34 0.35
C ILE A 9 -6.74 -4.91 -0.42
N ALA A 10 -5.92 -5.75 0.21
CA ALA A 10 -4.78 -6.40 -0.46
C ALA A 10 -5.24 -7.22 -1.67
N THR A 11 -6.32 -7.98 -1.50
CA THR A 11 -6.90 -8.83 -2.55
C THR A 11 -7.47 -7.98 -3.68
N LEU A 12 -8.24 -6.93 -3.37
CA LEU A 12 -8.80 -6.02 -4.35
C LEU A 12 -7.71 -5.34 -5.20
N CYS A 13 -6.65 -4.85 -4.57
CA CYS A 13 -5.54 -4.19 -5.26
C CYS A 13 -4.69 -5.14 -6.12
N SER A 14 -4.80 -6.46 -5.92
CA SER A 14 -4.10 -7.47 -6.72
C SER A 14 -4.84 -7.87 -8.01
N ILE A 15 -6.12 -7.48 -8.13
CA ILE A 15 -6.96 -7.79 -9.29
C ILE A 15 -6.90 -6.61 -10.26
N LYS A 16 -6.50 -6.86 -11.51
CA LYS A 16 -6.35 -5.83 -12.54
C LYS A 16 -7.69 -5.29 -13.01
N GLU A 17 -8.68 -6.16 -13.12
CA GLU A 17 -10.02 -5.84 -13.62
C GLU A 17 -10.87 -5.02 -12.64
N LYS A 18 -10.37 -4.78 -11.41
CA LYS A 18 -11.05 -4.06 -10.33
C LYS A 18 -10.35 -2.75 -9.95
N GLU A 19 -9.62 -2.15 -10.87
CA GLU A 19 -8.90 -0.89 -10.64
C GLU A 19 -9.82 0.26 -10.21
N ASP A 20 -11.02 0.34 -10.78
CA ASP A 20 -12.06 1.31 -10.47
C ASP A 20 -12.61 1.20 -9.05
N GLN A 21 -12.58 -0.01 -8.48
CA GLN A 21 -13.13 -0.32 -7.15
C GLN A 21 -12.13 -0.09 -6.01
N ARG A 22 -10.83 0.09 -6.29
CA ARG A 22 -9.76 0.08 -5.26
C ARG A 22 -9.95 1.10 -4.14
N PHE A 23 -10.62 2.21 -4.43
CA PHE A 23 -10.83 3.33 -3.51
C PHE A 23 -12.26 3.43 -2.96
N GLU A 24 -13.08 2.38 -3.12
CA GLU A 24 -14.44 2.35 -2.57
C GLU A 24 -14.49 2.20 -1.04
N ASP A 25 -13.42 1.66 -0.43
CA ASP A 25 -13.34 1.56 1.02
C ASP A 25 -13.25 2.95 1.67
N LYS A 26 -14.12 3.19 2.65
CA LYS A 26 -14.24 4.48 3.35
C LYS A 26 -12.98 4.95 4.08
N ASN A 27 -12.03 4.05 4.35
CA ASN A 27 -10.80 4.39 5.06
C ASN A 27 -9.76 5.00 4.12
N TRP A 28 -10.00 5.06 2.81
CA TRP A 28 -9.16 5.84 1.91
C TRP A 28 -9.34 7.33 2.15
N ASN A 29 -8.24 8.02 2.46
CA ASN A 29 -8.18 9.47 2.34
C ASN A 29 -7.74 9.81 0.92
N LEU A 30 -8.57 10.60 0.22
CA LEU A 30 -8.38 10.98 -1.18
C LEU A 30 -8.13 12.48 -1.35
N ASP A 31 -7.90 13.22 -0.26
CA ASP A 31 -7.72 14.69 -0.31
C ASP A 31 -6.40 15.09 -0.99
N SER A 32 -5.47 14.15 -1.12
CA SER A 32 -4.17 14.33 -1.78
C SER A 32 -3.70 13.02 -2.41
N VAL A 33 -2.42 12.65 -2.28
CA VAL A 33 -1.95 11.31 -2.66
C VAL A 33 -2.71 10.27 -1.82
N PRO A 34 -3.45 9.34 -2.44
CA PRO A 34 -4.30 8.41 -1.70
C PRO A 34 -3.51 7.60 -0.67
N PHE A 35 -4.03 7.56 0.56
CA PHE A 35 -3.50 6.69 1.60
C PHE A 35 -4.62 6.05 2.41
N LEU A 36 -4.37 4.82 2.87
CA LEU A 36 -5.32 4.08 3.67
C LEU A 36 -5.16 4.44 5.14
N GLN A 37 -6.17 5.07 5.72
CA GLN A 37 -6.27 5.33 7.15
C GLN A 37 -6.41 4.01 7.92
N GLY A 38 -5.87 3.97 9.14
CA GLY A 38 -5.89 2.76 9.98
C GLY A 38 -4.96 1.64 9.49
N SER A 39 -4.13 1.88 8.48
CA SER A 39 -3.07 0.95 8.07
C SER A 39 -1.95 0.86 9.11
N GLN A 40 -1.13 -0.20 9.07
CA GLN A 40 0.04 -0.34 9.96
C GLN A 40 1.01 0.82 9.77
N SER A 41 1.25 1.19 8.51
CA SER A 41 2.14 2.31 8.18
C SER A 41 1.78 2.93 6.84
N ASN A 42 1.85 4.26 6.76
CA ASN A 42 1.83 5.01 5.51
C ASN A 42 3.18 5.71 5.33
N LEU A 43 3.81 5.54 4.16
CA LEU A 43 5.03 6.26 3.78
C LEU A 43 4.69 7.19 2.63
N PHE A 44 4.99 8.47 2.80
CA PHE A 44 4.79 9.50 1.79
C PHE A 44 6.14 9.87 1.20
N CYS A 45 6.29 9.63 -0.09
CA CYS A 45 7.58 9.69 -0.78
C CYS A 45 7.53 10.61 -2.00
N ASN A 46 8.64 11.31 -2.24
CA ASN A 46 8.92 11.95 -3.53
C ASN A 46 9.74 10.99 -4.38
N VAL A 47 9.33 10.75 -5.63
CA VAL A 47 10.13 9.93 -6.54
C VAL A 47 11.40 10.68 -6.93
N LYS A 48 12.56 10.08 -6.67
CA LYS A 48 13.88 10.65 -7.03
C LYS A 48 14.44 10.05 -8.29
N LYS A 49 14.23 8.75 -8.52
CA LYS A 49 14.79 8.02 -9.67
C LYS A 49 13.86 6.89 -10.11
N TYR A 50 13.88 6.64 -11.41
CA TYR A 50 13.36 5.44 -12.06
C TYR A 50 14.55 4.71 -12.68
N LEU A 51 14.65 3.41 -12.44
CA LEU A 51 15.68 2.55 -13.02
C LEU A 51 14.97 1.38 -13.72
N ASP A 52 15.06 1.33 -15.05
CA ASP A 52 14.47 0.24 -15.82
C ASP A 52 15.24 -1.07 -15.56
N TYR A 53 14.51 -2.15 -15.28
CA TYR A 53 15.06 -3.46 -14.95
C TYR A 53 14.20 -4.58 -15.55
N GLU A 54 14.53 -4.98 -16.77
CA GLU A 54 13.82 -6.00 -17.55
C GLU A 54 12.31 -5.68 -17.65
N THR A 55 11.47 -6.47 -16.99
CA THR A 55 10.01 -6.33 -17.02
C THR A 55 9.45 -5.34 -16.00
N HIS A 56 10.29 -4.77 -15.14
CA HIS A 56 9.89 -3.90 -14.03
C HIS A 56 10.76 -2.64 -13.94
N THR A 57 10.27 -1.61 -13.26
CA THR A 57 11.05 -0.40 -12.95
C THR A 57 11.29 -0.32 -11.44
N ILE A 58 12.55 -0.17 -11.03
CA ILE A 58 12.91 0.12 -9.64
C ILE A 58 12.72 1.62 -9.41
N ILE A 59 11.86 1.98 -8.45
CA ILE A 59 11.59 3.37 -8.08
C ILE A 59 12.31 3.70 -6.78
N ILE A 60 13.16 4.73 -6.79
CA ILE A 60 13.81 5.25 -5.59
C ILE A 60 13.00 6.42 -5.05
N GLY A 61 12.37 6.23 -3.89
CA GLY A 61 11.57 7.25 -3.21
C GLY A 61 12.30 7.85 -2.00
N GLU A 62 12.31 9.18 -1.88
CA GLU A 62 12.70 9.89 -0.67
C GLU A 62 11.47 10.08 0.24
N VAL A 63 11.50 9.49 1.44
CA VAL A 63 10.42 9.65 2.43
C VAL A 63 10.48 11.07 3.00
N TYR A 64 9.38 11.81 2.90
CA TYR A 64 9.25 13.13 3.53
C TYR A 64 8.26 13.15 4.70
N LYS A 65 7.42 12.12 4.83
CA LYS A 65 6.47 11.95 5.93
C LYS A 65 6.17 10.46 6.12
N SER A 66 5.92 10.05 7.35
CA SER A 66 5.42 8.71 7.67
C SER A 66 4.37 8.77 8.79
N HIS A 67 3.44 7.84 8.75
CA HIS A 67 2.56 7.51 9.87
C HIS A 67 2.75 6.04 10.19
N ASN A 68 2.84 5.69 11.47
CA ASN A 68 2.94 4.32 11.92
C ASN A 68 1.95 4.11 13.06
N ASP A 69 1.32 2.96 13.06
CA ASP A 69 0.62 2.44 14.22
C ASP A 69 1.64 1.85 15.19
N ASP A 70 1.48 2.14 16.49
CA ASP A 70 2.40 1.68 17.53
C ASP A 70 2.25 0.17 17.79
N ASP A 71 1.05 -0.38 17.58
CA ASP A 71 0.77 -1.78 17.78
C ASP A 71 1.13 -2.60 16.53
N PHE A 72 1.83 -3.70 16.75
CA PHE A 72 2.16 -4.62 15.66
C PHE A 72 0.94 -5.49 15.30
N ASP A 73 0.35 -5.22 14.14
CA ASP A 73 -0.72 -6.00 13.54
C ASP A 73 -0.54 -6.12 12.02
N THR A 74 0.71 -6.29 11.56
CA THR A 74 1.05 -6.25 10.13
C THR A 74 0.49 -7.46 9.40
N LEU A 75 -0.16 -7.22 8.25
CA LEU A 75 -0.53 -8.27 7.31
C LEU A 75 0.71 -8.80 6.59
N MET A 76 0.95 -10.10 6.70
CA MET A 76 2.05 -10.77 6.02
C MET A 76 1.52 -11.71 4.93
N TYR A 77 2.34 -12.00 3.94
CA TYR A 77 2.02 -12.96 2.88
C TYR A 77 3.21 -13.90 2.67
N ALA A 78 2.97 -15.20 2.82
CA ALA A 78 3.99 -16.21 2.59
C ALA A 78 3.35 -17.53 2.14
N ASN A 79 4.06 -18.29 1.31
CA ASN A 79 3.60 -19.57 0.80
C ASN A 79 2.18 -19.50 0.16
N GLY A 80 1.92 -18.45 -0.61
CA GLY A 80 0.66 -18.28 -1.33
C GLY A 80 -0.55 -17.91 -0.46
N LYS A 81 -0.34 -17.51 0.81
CA LYS A 81 -1.42 -17.18 1.74
C LYS A 81 -1.07 -16.01 2.66
N TYR A 82 -2.11 -15.33 3.14
CA TYR A 82 -1.99 -14.36 4.22
C TYR A 82 -1.66 -15.05 5.55
N LEU A 83 -0.90 -14.36 6.41
CA LEU A 83 -0.49 -14.78 7.75
C LEU A 83 -0.90 -13.73 8.80
#